data_AF-A0A847FW77-F1
#
_entry.id   AF-A0A847FW77-F1
#
_cell.length_a   1.000
_cell.length_b   1.000
_cell.length_c   1.000
_cell.angle_alpha   90.00
_cell.angle_beta   90.00
_cell.angle_gamma   90.00
#
_symmetry.space_group_name_H-M   'P 1'
#
loop_
_entity.id
_entity.type
_entity.pdbx_description
1 polymer ?
#
loop_
_entity_poly.entity_id
_entity_poly.type
_entity_poly.pdbx_seq_one_letter_code
_entity_poly.pdbx_strand_id
1 'polypeptide(L)'
;MDRGNDQPKAWRRLALFLAVLTLALAACGPAAGPDPQPTAGPDVTVLAWHREGGLAGFCDELAVLGDGRVVVSTCRGGADTILGEGTLTPDQQAQLDDWVSRLEAFDIQQTDPATADAMTVRLALAGRGSDEATEQELQAIYGYVASLYRDVGGLPQRPTPTPKVFQPLPAEERAFAAARAALAAELGIDELSITRQEIALQEWTDSCLGLGGPAESCLQAITPGYRLVLQAGDELWEARTNLDASVVRLVEIAQQ
;
A
#
# COMPACT_ATOMS: atom_id res chain seq x y z
N MET A 1 -27.76 0.02 -52.42
CA MET A 1 -26.74 0.58 -53.32
C MET A 1 -25.41 0.50 -52.57
N ASP A 2 -24.61 -0.52 -52.80
CA ASP A 2 -23.60 -0.66 -53.88
C ASP A 2 -22.26 0.04 -53.55
N ARG A 3 -21.26 -0.83 -53.42
CA ARG A 3 -19.80 -0.75 -53.64
C ARG A 3 -19.08 0.59 -53.89
N GLY A 4 -17.85 0.64 -53.37
CA GLY A 4 -16.71 1.40 -53.90
C GLY A 4 -15.64 1.57 -52.81
N ASN A 5 -14.81 0.58 -52.50
CA ASN A 5 -13.48 0.36 -53.09
C ASN A 5 -12.85 1.62 -53.71
N ASP A 6 -11.75 2.10 -53.13
CA ASP A 6 -10.55 2.55 -53.85
C ASP A 6 -9.42 2.99 -52.89
N GLN A 7 -8.50 2.06 -52.63
CA GLN A 7 -7.06 2.35 -52.58
C GLN A 7 -6.52 1.94 -53.97
N PRO A 8 -5.49 2.56 -54.60
CA PRO A 8 -4.17 2.78 -53.98
C PRO A 8 -3.30 3.93 -54.57
N LYS A 9 -2.20 4.29 -53.91
CA LYS A 9 -1.05 4.91 -54.60
C LYS A 9 0.23 4.11 -54.41
N ALA A 10 0.57 3.45 -55.50
CA ALA A 10 1.82 2.79 -55.82
C ALA A 10 3.05 3.66 -55.53
N TRP A 11 4.07 3.06 -54.91
CA TRP A 11 5.44 3.31 -55.32
C TRP A 11 6.12 1.99 -55.68
N ARG A 12 6.25 1.79 -56.98
CA ARG A 12 7.11 0.80 -57.63
C ARG A 12 8.57 1.04 -57.22
N ARG A 13 9.26 0.02 -56.71
CA ARG A 13 10.63 -0.30 -57.16
C ARG A 13 10.77 -1.79 -57.32
N LEU A 14 10.83 -2.18 -58.59
CA LEU A 14 11.12 -3.50 -59.11
C LEU A 14 12.65 -3.69 -59.05
N ALA A 15 13.12 -4.76 -58.41
CA ALA A 15 14.44 -5.31 -58.66
C ALA A 15 14.37 -6.83 -58.43
N LEU A 16 14.20 -7.57 -59.52
CA LEU A 16 14.53 -9.00 -59.60
C LEU A 16 16.04 -9.16 -59.42
N PHE A 17 16.50 -10.15 -58.67
CA PHE A 17 17.00 -11.43 -59.20
C PHE A 17 17.76 -12.25 -58.15
N LEU A 18 17.71 -13.57 -58.37
CA LEU A 18 18.67 -14.62 -58.00
C LEU A 18 18.51 -15.31 -56.64
N ALA A 19 18.04 -16.55 -56.78
CA ALA A 19 18.04 -17.63 -55.82
C ALA A 19 19.45 -17.97 -55.33
N VAL A 20 19.57 -18.21 -54.02
CA VAL A 20 20.54 -19.15 -53.46
C VAL A 20 19.81 -20.03 -52.45
N LEU A 21 19.79 -21.32 -52.78
CA LEU A 21 19.37 -22.44 -51.95
C LEU A 21 20.43 -22.65 -50.86
N THR A 22 20.10 -22.39 -49.60
CA THR A 22 20.87 -22.90 -48.45
C THR A 22 19.95 -23.64 -47.49
N LEU A 23 20.10 -24.96 -47.53
CA LEU A 23 19.62 -25.94 -46.57
C LEU A 23 20.37 -25.74 -45.25
N ALA A 24 19.68 -25.50 -44.13
CA ALA A 24 20.25 -25.68 -42.79
C ALA A 24 19.16 -25.84 -41.71
N LEU A 25 19.07 -27.07 -41.19
CA LEU A 25 18.94 -27.44 -39.78
C LEU A 25 17.68 -27.02 -38.99
N ALA A 26 16.83 -28.03 -38.83
CA ALA A 26 16.10 -28.42 -37.61
C ALA A 26 16.13 -27.48 -36.40
N ALA A 27 14.93 -27.04 -36.00
CA ALA A 27 14.57 -26.89 -34.59
C ALA A 27 13.05 -27.13 -34.45
N CYS A 28 12.64 -28.38 -34.21
CA CYS A 28 11.39 -28.64 -33.50
C CYS A 28 11.60 -28.16 -32.06
N GLY A 29 11.17 -26.94 -31.74
CA GLY A 29 10.99 -26.53 -30.35
C GLY A 29 9.73 -27.19 -29.79
N PRO A 30 9.76 -27.77 -28.58
CA PRO A 30 8.52 -28.14 -27.91
C PRO A 30 7.73 -26.85 -27.65
N ALA A 31 6.48 -26.82 -28.08
CA ALA A 31 5.52 -25.86 -27.56
C ALA A 31 5.42 -26.14 -26.05
N ALA A 32 5.92 -25.22 -25.23
CA ALA A 32 5.63 -25.19 -23.82
C ALA A 32 4.09 -25.11 -23.69
N GLY A 33 3.47 -26.19 -23.24
CA GLY A 33 2.11 -26.13 -22.76
C GLY A 33 2.05 -25.18 -21.56
N PRO A 34 0.85 -24.69 -21.19
CA PRO A 34 0.71 -23.97 -19.93
C PRO A 34 1.30 -24.83 -18.81
N ASP A 35 2.20 -24.25 -18.01
CA ASP A 35 2.80 -24.90 -16.86
C ASP A 35 1.70 -25.54 -16.01
N PRO A 36 1.89 -26.76 -15.49
CA PRO A 36 0.91 -27.35 -14.59
C PRO A 36 0.78 -26.44 -13.37
N GLN A 37 -0.37 -25.78 -13.25
CA GLN A 37 -0.77 -25.09 -12.02
C GLN A 37 -0.55 -26.05 -10.86
N PRO A 38 0.16 -25.62 -9.78
CA PRO A 38 0.33 -26.43 -8.60
C PRO A 38 -1.06 -26.85 -8.12
N THR A 39 -1.36 -28.14 -8.21
CA THR A 39 -2.54 -28.73 -7.58
C THR A 39 -2.39 -28.47 -6.09
N ALA A 40 -3.24 -27.59 -5.55
CA ALA A 40 -3.22 -27.21 -4.14
C ALA A 40 -3.43 -28.46 -3.28
N GLY A 41 -2.34 -28.96 -2.69
CA GLY A 41 -2.38 -30.00 -1.67
C GLY A 41 -2.85 -29.43 -0.32
N PRO A 42 -3.14 -30.29 0.66
CA PRO A 42 -3.55 -29.90 2.02
C PRO A 42 -2.48 -29.10 2.79
N ASP A 43 -1.27 -28.97 2.23
CA ASP A 43 -0.16 -28.20 2.80
C ASP A 43 -0.05 -26.78 2.20
N VAL A 44 -1.05 -26.31 1.46
CA VAL A 44 -1.08 -24.94 0.96
C VAL A 44 -1.48 -23.99 2.08
N THR A 45 -0.58 -23.07 2.41
CA THR A 45 -0.85 -21.93 3.28
C THR A 45 -1.93 -21.04 2.65
N VAL A 46 -3.04 -20.86 3.34
CA VAL A 46 -4.15 -20.01 2.91
C VAL A 46 -4.11 -18.62 3.53
N LEU A 47 -3.48 -18.48 4.69
CA LEU A 47 -3.25 -17.21 5.36
C LEU A 47 -1.85 -17.22 5.96
N ALA A 48 -1.03 -16.24 5.58
CA ALA A 48 0.31 -16.05 6.09
C ALA A 48 0.46 -14.66 6.68
N TRP A 49 1.17 -14.56 7.80
CA TRP A 49 1.50 -13.31 8.44
C TRP A 49 2.93 -13.32 8.93
N HIS A 50 3.62 -12.21 8.71
CA HIS A 50 4.99 -11.97 9.15
C HIS A 50 5.09 -10.59 9.78
N ARG A 51 5.84 -10.48 10.88
CA ARG A 51 6.21 -9.21 11.49
C ARG A 51 7.68 -9.23 11.88
N GLU A 52 8.41 -8.22 11.43
CA GLU A 52 9.80 -8.02 11.79
C GLU A 52 10.11 -6.56 12.15
N GLY A 53 11.20 -6.36 12.90
CA GLY A 53 11.71 -5.04 13.24
C GLY A 53 11.12 -4.46 14.53
N GLY A 54 11.03 -3.14 14.60
CA GLY A 54 10.71 -2.41 15.82
C GLY A 54 11.84 -2.40 16.86
N LEU A 55 11.76 -1.48 17.82
CA LEU A 55 12.69 -1.33 18.95
C LEU A 55 13.00 -2.64 19.70
N ALA A 56 12.03 -3.57 19.75
CA ALA A 56 12.15 -4.84 20.46
C ALA A 56 12.72 -5.99 19.58
N GLY A 57 12.97 -5.74 18.29
CA GLY A 57 13.48 -6.73 17.34
C GLY A 57 12.52 -7.91 17.14
N PHE A 58 11.25 -7.64 16.83
CA PHE A 58 10.27 -8.67 16.50
C PHE A 58 10.72 -9.49 15.29
N CYS A 59 10.34 -10.76 15.26
CA CYS A 59 10.56 -11.67 14.14
C CYS A 59 9.54 -12.80 14.32
N ASP A 60 8.29 -12.53 13.97
CA ASP A 60 7.15 -13.36 14.28
C ASP A 60 6.50 -13.81 12.98
N GLU A 61 6.16 -15.09 12.91
CA GLU A 61 5.54 -15.69 11.74
C GLU A 61 4.33 -16.54 12.15
N LEU A 62 3.31 -16.53 11.30
CA LEU A 62 2.14 -17.38 11.43
C LEU A 62 1.70 -17.86 10.05
N ALA A 63 1.46 -19.16 9.93
CA ALA A 63 0.87 -19.78 8.76
C ALA A 63 -0.39 -20.55 9.16
N VAL A 64 -1.48 -20.35 8.42
CA VAL A 64 -2.68 -21.18 8.47
C VAL A 64 -2.78 -21.96 7.17
N LEU A 65 -2.91 -23.28 7.28
CA LEU A 65 -3.07 -24.19 6.15
C LEU A 65 -4.55 -24.34 5.80
N GLY A 66 -4.84 -24.75 4.56
CA GLY A 66 -6.22 -24.92 4.09
C GLY A 66 -7.05 -25.97 4.84
N ASP A 67 -6.40 -26.86 5.61
CA ASP A 67 -7.06 -27.84 6.48
C ASP A 67 -7.27 -27.33 7.92
N GLY A 68 -6.97 -26.06 8.18
CA GLY A 68 -7.16 -25.41 9.48
C GLY A 68 -6.01 -25.60 10.46
N ARG A 69 -4.89 -26.26 10.07
CA ARG A 69 -3.68 -26.26 10.91
C ARG A 69 -3.08 -24.86 10.98
N VAL A 70 -2.65 -24.47 12.18
CA VAL A 70 -1.97 -23.21 12.46
C VAL A 70 -0.56 -23.51 12.96
N VAL A 71 0.43 -22.90 12.34
CA VAL A 71 1.84 -22.97 12.75
C VAL A 71 2.29 -21.57 13.11
N VAL A 72 2.85 -21.41 14.30
CA VAL A 72 3.47 -20.17 14.75
C VAL A 72 4.97 -20.39 14.86
N SER A 73 5.75 -19.56 14.19
CA SER A 73 7.21 -19.62 14.17
C SER A 73 7.85 -18.26 14.48
N THR A 74 9.17 -18.28 14.65
CA THR A 74 10.00 -17.08 14.67
C THR A 74 11.15 -17.24 13.67
N CYS A 75 11.34 -16.22 12.84
CA CYS A 75 12.48 -16.09 11.93
C CYS A 75 13.77 -15.66 12.64
N ARG A 76 13.72 -15.42 13.96
CA ARG A 76 14.88 -15.02 14.74
C ARG A 76 15.93 -16.13 14.75
N GLY A 77 17.13 -15.82 14.24
CA GLY A 77 18.24 -16.77 14.18
C GLY A 77 18.35 -17.53 12.86
N GLY A 78 17.54 -17.19 11.86
CA GLY A 78 17.71 -17.58 10.46
C GLY A 78 17.03 -18.87 10.01
N ALA A 79 16.60 -19.74 10.95
CA ALA A 79 15.72 -20.88 10.65
C ALA A 79 14.45 -20.76 11.49
N ASP A 80 13.31 -20.93 10.83
CA ASP A 80 11.98 -20.78 11.43
C ASP A 80 11.85 -21.74 12.60
N THR A 81 11.94 -21.19 13.81
CA THR A 81 11.81 -21.98 15.03
C THR A 81 10.33 -22.01 15.38
N ILE A 82 9.72 -23.20 15.31
CA ILE A 82 8.30 -23.38 15.66
C ILE A 82 8.14 -23.08 17.15
N LEU A 83 7.28 -22.10 17.44
CA LEU A 83 6.88 -21.70 18.79
C LEU A 83 5.64 -22.46 19.26
N GLY A 84 4.76 -22.83 18.33
CA GLY A 84 3.56 -23.61 18.62
C GLY A 84 2.83 -24.09 17.37
N GLU A 85 2.07 -25.15 17.54
CA GLU A 85 1.17 -25.71 16.53
C GLU A 85 -0.23 -25.85 17.12
N GLY A 86 -1.25 -25.62 16.29
CA GLY A 86 -2.63 -25.70 16.70
C GLY A 86 -3.55 -25.96 15.51
N THR A 87 -4.85 -25.94 15.79
CA THR A 87 -5.89 -26.11 14.77
C THR A 87 -6.98 -25.09 15.03
N LEU A 88 -7.53 -24.51 13.96
CA LEU A 88 -8.66 -23.60 14.05
C LEU A 88 -9.87 -24.27 14.72
N THR A 89 -10.60 -23.50 15.51
CA THR A 89 -11.96 -23.89 15.93
C THR A 89 -12.91 -23.85 14.73
N PRO A 90 -14.09 -24.51 14.81
CA PRO A 90 -15.08 -24.45 13.73
C PRO A 90 -15.50 -23.03 13.36
N ASP A 91 -15.65 -22.14 14.35
CA ASP A 91 -16.03 -20.74 14.10
C ASP A 91 -14.89 -19.96 13.43
N GLN A 92 -13.65 -20.21 13.84
CA GLN A 92 -12.46 -19.63 13.23
C GLN A 92 -12.30 -20.08 11.77
N GLN A 93 -12.49 -21.38 11.51
CA GLN A 93 -12.47 -21.94 10.16
C GLN A 93 -13.56 -21.33 9.29
N ALA A 94 -14.80 -21.23 9.79
CA ALA A 94 -15.90 -20.64 9.03
C ALA A 94 -15.65 -19.16 8.69
N GLN A 95 -15.03 -18.40 9.60
CA GLN A 95 -14.65 -17.01 9.35
C GLN A 95 -13.56 -16.91 8.26
N LEU A 96 -12.53 -17.76 8.33
CA LEU A 96 -11.48 -17.79 7.31
C LEU A 96 -12.03 -18.20 5.93
N ASP A 97 -12.91 -19.19 5.90
CA ASP A 97 -13.54 -19.66 4.66
C ASP A 97 -14.41 -18.58 4.00
N ASP A 98 -15.11 -17.75 4.78
CA ASP A 98 -15.85 -16.60 4.26
C ASP A 98 -14.91 -15.65 3.50
N TRP A 99 -13.83 -15.22 4.13
CA TRP A 99 -12.84 -14.33 3.50
C TRP A 99 -12.22 -14.96 2.26
N VAL A 100 -11.78 -16.22 2.35
CA VAL A 100 -11.19 -16.94 1.21
C VAL A 100 -12.18 -17.05 0.05
N SER A 101 -13.48 -17.17 0.31
CA SER A 101 -14.49 -17.31 -0.74
C SER A 101 -14.84 -16.00 -1.45
N ARG A 102 -14.79 -14.86 -0.74
CA ARG A 102 -15.23 -13.55 -1.26
C ARG A 102 -14.08 -12.72 -1.81
N LEU A 103 -12.94 -12.70 -1.11
CA LEU A 103 -11.84 -11.80 -1.41
C LEU A 103 -10.96 -12.32 -2.55
N GLU A 104 -10.44 -11.41 -3.36
CA GLU A 104 -9.31 -11.66 -4.26
C GLU A 104 -8.07 -12.04 -3.43
N ALA A 105 -7.18 -12.86 -4.01
CA ALA A 105 -5.89 -13.14 -3.38
C ALA A 105 -5.05 -11.86 -3.27
N PHE A 106 -4.42 -11.67 -2.12
CA PHE A 106 -3.57 -10.50 -1.90
C PHE A 106 -2.33 -10.86 -1.08
N ASP A 107 -1.30 -10.02 -1.23
CA ASP A 107 -0.07 -10.04 -0.45
C ASP A 107 0.37 -8.60 -0.21
N ILE A 108 0.14 -8.11 0.99
CA ILE A 108 0.32 -6.71 1.36
C ILE A 108 1.47 -6.63 2.34
N GLN A 109 2.46 -5.80 2.01
CA GLN A 109 3.56 -5.45 2.91
C GLN A 109 3.44 -3.98 3.31
N GLN A 110 3.58 -3.73 4.60
CA GLN A 110 3.56 -2.41 5.20
C GLN A 110 4.80 -2.21 6.05
N THR A 111 5.41 -1.02 5.96
CA THR A 111 6.57 -0.64 6.77
C THR A 111 6.30 0.70 7.43
N ASP A 112 6.62 0.82 8.73
CA ASP A 112 6.56 2.08 9.46
C ASP A 112 7.53 3.12 8.83
N PRO A 113 7.09 4.37 8.59
CA PRO A 113 7.96 5.42 8.06
C PRO A 113 9.16 5.80 8.98
N ALA A 114 9.12 5.48 10.27
CA ALA A 114 10.21 5.76 11.21
C ALA A 114 11.44 4.88 10.92
N THR A 115 12.52 5.48 10.43
CA THR A 115 13.63 4.73 9.79
C THR A 115 14.52 3.94 10.76
N ALA A 116 14.64 4.36 12.03
CA ALA A 116 15.51 3.70 13.00
C ALA A 116 14.85 2.48 13.67
N ASP A 117 13.53 2.51 13.82
CA ASP A 117 12.74 1.52 14.55
C ASP A 117 11.63 0.93 13.67
N ALA A 118 11.84 0.95 12.35
CA ALA A 118 10.84 0.54 11.38
C ALA A 118 10.39 -0.88 11.69
N MET A 119 9.08 -1.05 11.79
CA MET A 119 8.44 -2.34 11.85
C MET A 119 7.85 -2.65 10.47
N THR A 120 8.13 -3.83 9.96
CA THR A 120 7.56 -4.34 8.72
C THR A 120 6.57 -5.45 9.05
N VAL A 121 5.39 -5.38 8.45
CA VAL A 121 4.35 -6.39 8.57
C VAL A 121 3.94 -6.82 7.17
N ARG A 122 3.85 -8.13 6.92
CA ARG A 122 3.33 -8.70 5.69
C ARG A 122 2.14 -9.59 6.00
N LEU A 123 1.09 -9.48 5.22
CA LEU A 123 -0.13 -10.28 5.32
C LEU A 123 -0.50 -10.78 3.93
N ALA A 124 -0.62 -12.10 3.78
CA ALA A 124 -1.06 -12.72 2.54
C ALA A 124 -2.26 -13.63 2.78
N LEU A 125 -3.27 -13.52 1.92
CA LEU A 125 -4.45 -14.39 1.90
C LEU A 125 -4.58 -15.00 0.50
N ALA A 126 -4.68 -16.32 0.42
CA ALA A 126 -4.97 -17.05 -0.81
C ALA A 126 -6.48 -17.00 -1.12
N GLY A 127 -6.99 -15.80 -1.39
CA GLY A 127 -8.37 -15.55 -1.80
C GLY A 127 -8.75 -16.24 -3.11
N ARG A 128 -10.01 -16.63 -3.24
CA ARG A 128 -10.60 -17.29 -4.42
C ARG A 128 -11.76 -16.51 -5.02
N GLY A 129 -12.13 -15.40 -4.40
CA GLY A 129 -13.16 -14.50 -4.89
C GLY A 129 -12.58 -13.40 -5.77
N SER A 130 -13.36 -12.34 -5.93
CA SER A 130 -13.04 -11.20 -6.78
C SER A 130 -13.17 -9.85 -6.08
N ASP A 131 -13.58 -9.84 -4.81
CA ASP A 131 -13.76 -8.60 -4.06
C ASP A 131 -12.40 -8.12 -3.55
N GLU A 132 -12.09 -6.84 -3.76
CA GLU A 132 -10.92 -6.24 -3.14
C GLU A 132 -11.13 -6.11 -1.62
N ALA A 133 -10.14 -6.50 -0.82
CA ALA A 133 -10.23 -6.46 0.63
C ALA A 133 -10.38 -5.01 1.14
N THR A 134 -11.48 -4.73 1.83
CA THR A 134 -11.70 -3.42 2.45
C THR A 134 -10.81 -3.21 3.67
N GLU A 135 -10.61 -1.96 4.08
CA GLU A 135 -9.85 -1.63 5.30
C GLU A 135 -10.42 -2.31 6.55
N GLN A 136 -11.75 -2.40 6.65
CA GLN A 136 -12.41 -3.07 7.76
C GLN A 136 -12.13 -4.57 7.77
N GLU A 137 -12.11 -5.21 6.60
CA GLU A 137 -11.77 -6.63 6.45
C GLU A 137 -10.30 -6.88 6.76
N LEU A 138 -9.39 -6.05 6.26
CA LEU A 138 -7.97 -6.14 6.61
C LEU A 138 -7.78 -6.04 8.13
N GLN A 139 -8.52 -5.15 8.81
CA GLN A 139 -8.40 -4.96 10.26
C GLN A 139 -8.93 -6.19 11.02
N ALA A 140 -10.00 -6.80 10.51
CA ALA A 140 -10.53 -8.04 11.05
C ALA A 140 -9.55 -9.21 10.86
N ILE A 141 -8.90 -9.32 9.69
CA ILE A 141 -7.91 -10.37 9.41
C ILE A 141 -6.66 -10.19 10.30
N TYR A 142 -6.15 -8.97 10.47
CA TYR A 142 -5.05 -8.71 11.42
C TYR A 142 -5.44 -9.05 12.86
N GLY A 143 -6.66 -8.71 13.29
CA GLY A 143 -7.16 -9.07 14.62
C GLY A 143 -7.24 -10.59 14.82
N TYR A 144 -7.72 -11.29 13.80
CA TYR A 144 -7.82 -12.75 13.75
C TYR A 144 -6.45 -13.42 13.88
N VAL A 145 -5.48 -13.02 13.06
CA VAL A 145 -4.09 -13.51 13.16
C VAL A 145 -3.49 -13.22 14.52
N ALA A 146 -3.68 -12.00 15.05
CA ALA A 146 -3.15 -11.63 16.36
C ALA A 146 -3.73 -12.49 17.49
N SER A 147 -4.98 -12.94 17.41
CA SER A 147 -5.53 -13.94 18.35
C SER A 147 -4.88 -15.30 18.19
N LEU A 148 -4.80 -15.83 16.98
CA LEU A 148 -4.19 -17.14 16.72
C LEU A 148 -2.73 -17.19 17.20
N TYR A 149 -1.95 -16.15 16.93
CA TYR A 149 -0.56 -16.07 17.37
C TYR A 149 -0.42 -16.16 18.89
N ARG A 150 -1.30 -15.48 19.65
CA ARG A 150 -1.30 -15.55 21.12
C ARG A 150 -1.71 -16.91 21.64
N ASP A 151 -2.79 -17.47 21.07
CA ASP A 151 -3.40 -18.68 21.59
C ASP A 151 -2.57 -19.93 21.25
N VAL A 152 -1.96 -19.96 20.06
CA VAL A 152 -1.15 -21.09 19.58
C VAL A 152 0.33 -20.95 19.97
N GLY A 153 0.90 -19.74 19.90
CA GLY A 153 2.32 -19.51 20.18
C GLY A 153 2.71 -19.59 21.65
N GLY A 154 1.75 -19.67 22.58
CA GLY A 154 2.00 -19.86 24.01
C GLY A 154 2.82 -18.74 24.67
N LEU A 155 2.93 -17.57 24.03
CA LEU A 155 3.79 -16.48 24.49
C LEU A 155 3.12 -15.68 25.61
N PRO A 156 3.79 -15.46 26.77
CA PRO A 156 3.30 -14.53 27.78
C PRO A 156 3.21 -13.14 27.15
N GLN A 157 2.08 -12.45 27.36
CA GLN A 157 1.72 -11.22 26.68
C GLN A 157 2.86 -10.19 26.67
N ARG A 158 3.59 -10.11 25.56
CA ARG A 158 4.14 -8.82 25.13
C ARG A 158 2.99 -8.12 24.42
N PRO A 159 2.78 -6.81 24.64
CA PRO A 159 1.84 -6.07 23.82
C PRO A 159 2.31 -6.18 22.38
N THR A 160 1.71 -7.11 21.63
CA THR A 160 1.74 -7.12 20.17
C THR A 160 1.05 -5.82 19.81
N PRO A 161 1.75 -4.81 19.26
CA PRO A 161 1.04 -3.72 18.62
C PRO A 161 0.16 -4.39 17.56
N THR A 162 -1.15 -4.42 17.78
CA THR A 162 -2.10 -4.79 16.76
C THR A 162 -1.78 -3.86 15.59
N PRO A 163 -1.46 -4.38 14.40
CA PRO A 163 -1.30 -3.53 13.24
C PRO A 163 -2.58 -2.71 13.14
N LYS A 164 -2.47 -1.39 13.32
CA LYS A 164 -3.48 -0.49 12.79
C LYS A 164 -3.37 -0.74 11.31
N VAL A 165 -4.41 -1.30 10.69
CA VAL A 165 -4.57 -1.10 9.25
C VAL A 165 -4.35 0.38 9.05
N PHE A 166 -3.33 0.76 8.29
CA PHE A 166 -3.23 2.15 7.87
C PHE A 166 -4.45 2.37 6.98
N GLN A 167 -5.53 2.78 7.60
CA GLN A 167 -6.46 3.70 6.99
C GLN A 167 -5.56 4.79 6.39
N PRO A 168 -5.74 5.17 5.11
CA PRO A 168 -5.03 6.31 4.56
C PRO A 168 -5.21 7.43 5.58
N LEU A 169 -4.09 7.96 6.06
CA LEU A 169 -4.07 8.94 7.14
C LEU A 169 -5.21 9.95 6.87
N PRO A 170 -6.10 10.21 7.85
CA PRO A 170 -7.26 11.06 7.61
C PRO A 170 -6.86 12.33 6.87
N ALA A 171 -7.68 12.81 5.94
CA ALA A 171 -7.29 13.88 5.02
C ALA A 171 -6.73 15.12 5.74
N GLU A 172 -7.31 15.46 6.89
CA GLU A 172 -6.84 16.51 7.81
C GLU A 172 -5.44 16.25 8.38
N GLU A 173 -5.15 15.01 8.74
CA GLU A 173 -3.83 14.61 9.25
C GLU A 173 -2.78 14.58 8.12
N ARG A 174 -3.17 14.24 6.87
CA ARG A 174 -2.28 14.38 5.70
C ARG A 174 -1.97 15.84 5.41
N ALA A 175 -3.00 16.70 5.45
CA ALA A 175 -2.83 18.13 5.29
C ALA A 175 -1.92 18.71 6.37
N PHE A 176 -2.08 18.29 7.62
CA PHE A 176 -1.19 18.71 8.71
C PHE A 176 0.25 18.23 8.50
N ALA A 177 0.47 16.96 8.18
CA ALA A 177 1.80 16.43 7.93
C ALA A 177 2.52 17.17 6.79
N ALA A 178 1.84 17.39 5.66
CA ALA A 178 2.38 18.14 4.53
C ALA A 178 2.69 19.61 4.88
N ALA A 179 1.77 20.27 5.60
CA ALA A 179 1.94 21.65 6.03
C ALA A 179 3.11 21.82 7.01
N ARG A 180 3.26 20.89 7.96
CA ARG A 180 4.34 20.87 8.93
C ARG A 180 5.70 20.65 8.27
N ALA A 181 5.78 19.68 7.35
CA ALA A 181 7.01 19.42 6.60
C ALA A 181 7.41 20.62 5.72
N ALA A 182 6.45 21.26 5.05
CA ALA A 182 6.70 22.46 4.27
C ALA A 182 7.22 23.62 5.15
N LEU A 183 6.61 23.85 6.32
CA LEU A 183 7.03 24.92 7.23
C LEU A 183 8.39 24.65 7.87
N ALA A 184 8.67 23.40 8.25
CA ALA A 184 9.98 23.00 8.75
C ALA A 184 11.08 23.24 7.70
N ALA A 185 10.81 22.91 6.44
CA ALA A 185 11.74 23.15 5.34
C ALA A 185 11.96 24.65 5.06
N GLU A 186 10.91 25.47 5.16
CA GLU A 186 10.99 26.93 4.98
C GLU A 186 11.84 27.58 6.07
N LEU A 187 11.63 27.18 7.34
CA LEU A 187 12.30 27.78 8.50
C LEU A 187 13.64 27.13 8.86
N GLY A 188 13.96 25.95 8.29
CA GLY A 188 15.15 25.18 8.64
C GLY A 188 15.15 24.65 10.07
N ILE A 189 13.98 24.33 10.62
CA ILE A 189 13.79 23.83 11.99
C ILE A 189 13.33 22.36 12.00
N ASP A 190 13.34 21.74 13.17
CA ASP A 190 12.85 20.37 13.35
C ASP A 190 11.32 20.31 13.21
N GLU A 191 10.80 19.36 12.41
CA GLU A 191 9.36 19.20 12.19
C GLU A 191 8.57 18.98 13.48
N LEU A 192 9.15 18.31 14.48
CA LEU A 192 8.47 18.00 15.74
C LEU A 192 8.35 19.23 16.66
N SER A 193 9.06 20.31 16.35
CA SER A 193 8.93 21.59 17.06
C SER A 193 7.70 22.40 16.64
N ILE A 194 7.02 21.99 15.56
CA ILE A 194 5.85 22.68 15.00
C ILE A 194 4.56 22.00 15.45
N THR A 195 3.64 22.77 16.04
CA THR A 195 2.35 22.27 16.53
C THR A 195 1.17 22.81 15.73
N ARG A 196 0.08 22.03 15.65
CA ARG A 196 -1.19 22.46 15.04
C ARG A 196 -2.06 23.16 16.08
N GLN A 197 -2.40 24.41 15.82
CA GLN A 197 -3.37 25.16 16.62
C GLN A 197 -4.79 25.02 16.09
N GLU A 198 -4.94 25.07 14.76
CA GLU A 198 -6.25 24.99 14.12
C GLU A 198 -6.14 24.28 12.77
N ILE A 199 -7.22 23.61 12.36
CA ILE A 199 -7.43 23.12 10.99
C ILE A 199 -8.91 23.25 10.63
N ALA A 200 -9.17 23.73 9.42
CA ALA A 200 -10.52 23.85 8.89
C ALA A 200 -10.54 23.52 7.40
N LEU A 201 -11.60 22.84 6.96
CA LEU A 201 -11.88 22.69 5.53
C LEU A 201 -12.25 24.05 4.94
N GLN A 202 -11.65 24.39 3.80
CA GLN A 202 -11.85 25.67 3.14
C GLN A 202 -11.81 25.52 1.61
N GLU A 203 -12.55 26.38 0.92
CA GLU A 203 -12.50 26.52 -0.53
C GLU A 203 -11.64 27.73 -0.92
N TRP A 204 -10.70 27.52 -1.84
CA TRP A 204 -9.82 28.56 -2.35
C TRP A 204 -10.29 29.07 -3.71
N THR A 205 -9.95 30.31 -4.04
CA THR A 205 -10.37 30.98 -5.29
C THR A 205 -9.72 30.41 -6.54
N ASP A 206 -8.56 29.77 -6.40
CA ASP A 206 -7.70 29.31 -7.50
C ASP A 206 -6.79 28.15 -7.06
N SER A 207 -6.07 27.57 -8.02
CA SER A 207 -5.12 26.48 -7.77
C SER A 207 -3.86 26.87 -6.98
N CYS A 208 -3.64 28.16 -6.76
CA CYS A 208 -2.56 28.67 -5.89
C CYS A 208 -3.06 28.96 -4.47
N LEU A 209 -4.27 28.49 -4.14
CA LEU A 209 -4.86 28.57 -2.82
C LEU A 209 -5.07 30.03 -2.38
N GLY A 210 -5.28 30.93 -3.34
CA GLY A 210 -5.46 32.37 -3.12
C GLY A 210 -4.19 33.09 -2.67
N LEU A 211 -3.00 32.49 -2.85
CA LEU A 211 -1.69 33.07 -2.51
C LEU A 211 -0.77 33.20 -3.74
N GLY A 212 -1.33 33.17 -4.95
CA GLY A 212 -0.56 33.33 -6.19
C GLY A 212 0.10 34.71 -6.31
N GLY A 213 1.37 34.73 -6.73
CA GLY A 213 2.10 35.98 -7.01
C GLY A 213 1.65 36.64 -8.33
N PRO A 214 1.99 37.93 -8.56
CA PRO A 214 1.59 38.66 -9.77
C PRO A 214 2.14 38.10 -11.09
N ALA A 215 3.22 37.31 -11.01
CA ALA A 215 3.82 36.63 -12.17
C ALA A 215 3.39 35.16 -12.30
N GLU A 216 2.59 34.64 -11.36
CA GLU A 216 2.19 33.24 -11.31
C GLU A 216 0.86 33.02 -12.04
N SER A 217 0.82 32.04 -12.94
CA SER A 217 -0.39 31.71 -13.69
C SER A 217 -1.20 30.64 -12.94
N CYS A 218 -2.03 31.07 -12.00
CA CYS A 218 -2.91 30.20 -11.23
C CYS A 218 -4.19 29.86 -12.02
N LEU A 219 -4.58 28.58 -12.04
CA LEU A 219 -5.84 28.17 -12.65
C LEU A 219 -7.01 28.76 -11.86
N GLN A 220 -7.88 29.48 -12.56
CA GLN A 220 -9.04 30.18 -11.99
C GLN A 220 -10.19 29.19 -11.75
N ALA A 221 -10.02 28.30 -10.77
CA ALA A 221 -11.00 27.30 -10.38
C ALA A 221 -11.05 27.16 -8.86
N ILE A 222 -12.27 27.06 -8.31
CA ILE A 222 -12.46 26.83 -6.88
C ILE A 222 -11.78 25.52 -6.49
N THR A 223 -10.81 25.61 -5.58
CA THR A 223 -9.98 24.49 -5.16
C THR A 223 -10.27 24.18 -3.69
N PRO A 224 -10.96 23.08 -3.37
CA PRO A 224 -11.15 22.68 -1.98
C PRO A 224 -9.84 22.22 -1.33
N GLY A 225 -9.73 22.42 -0.02
CA GLY A 225 -8.62 21.92 0.77
C GLY A 225 -8.68 22.38 2.22
N TYR A 226 -7.53 22.56 2.87
CA TYR A 226 -7.48 22.88 4.30
C TYR A 226 -6.71 24.16 4.59
N ARG A 227 -7.25 24.98 5.49
CA ARG A 227 -6.54 26.07 6.17
C ARG A 227 -6.08 25.58 7.53
N LEU A 228 -4.79 25.70 7.81
CA LEU A 228 -4.19 25.32 9.09
C LEU A 228 -3.55 26.53 9.74
N VAL A 229 -3.62 26.60 11.07
CA VAL A 229 -2.79 27.51 11.87
C VAL A 229 -1.75 26.66 12.59
N LEU A 230 -0.49 26.92 12.28
CA LEU A 230 0.68 26.24 12.83
C LEU A 230 1.43 27.18 13.76
N GLN A 231 2.01 26.64 14.83
CA GLN A 231 2.91 27.37 15.71
C GLN A 231 4.33 26.84 15.55
N ALA A 232 5.28 27.73 15.26
CA ALA A 232 6.70 27.46 15.17
C ALA A 232 7.44 28.40 16.14
N GLY A 233 7.76 27.89 17.34
CA GLY A 233 8.24 28.75 18.42
C GLY A 233 7.19 29.78 18.85
N ASP A 234 7.53 31.07 18.78
CA ASP A 234 6.64 32.18 19.15
C ASP A 234 5.84 32.74 17.95
N GLU A 235 6.07 32.21 16.74
CA GLU A 235 5.42 32.68 15.52
C GLU A 235 4.24 31.76 15.14
N LEU A 236 3.18 32.38 14.61
CA LEU A 236 2.05 31.68 14.02
C LEU A 236 2.09 31.79 12.50
N TRP A 237 1.83 30.67 11.85
CA TRP A 237 1.86 30.52 10.41
C TRP A 237 0.53 29.96 9.92
N GLU A 238 0.00 30.52 8.84
CA GLU A 238 -1.14 29.97 8.13
C GLU A 238 -0.61 29.10 6.98
N ALA A 239 -1.00 27.83 6.98
CA ALA A 239 -0.76 26.94 5.87
C ALA A 239 -2.07 26.68 5.12
N ARG A 240 -2.02 26.78 3.79
CA ARG A 240 -3.12 26.45 2.89
C ARG A 240 -2.74 25.23 2.08
N THR A 241 -3.64 24.26 1.98
CA THR A 241 -3.45 23.03 1.20
C THR A 241 -4.63 22.79 0.27
N ASN A 242 -4.45 21.99 -0.78
CA ASN A 242 -5.54 21.32 -1.49
C ASN A 242 -5.91 19.99 -0.79
N LEU A 243 -7.05 19.36 -1.14
CA LEU A 243 -7.58 18.17 -0.45
C LEU A 243 -6.62 16.97 -0.33
N ASP A 244 -5.77 16.76 -1.33
CA ASP A 244 -4.80 15.68 -1.32
C ASP A 244 -3.45 16.07 -0.69
N ALA A 245 -3.31 17.34 -0.29
CA ALA A 245 -2.11 17.96 0.27
C ALA A 245 -0.88 17.94 -0.67
N SER A 246 -1.09 17.78 -1.99
CA SER A 246 -0.02 17.86 -3.00
C SER A 246 0.51 19.29 -3.21
N VAL A 247 -0.27 20.30 -2.83
CA VAL A 247 0.11 21.70 -2.87
C VAL A 247 -0.03 22.29 -1.48
N VAL A 248 1.03 22.92 -0.97
CA VAL A 248 1.06 23.64 0.31
C VAL A 248 1.57 25.06 0.06
N ARG A 249 0.90 26.07 0.62
CA ARG A 249 1.34 27.47 0.63
C ARG A 249 1.35 27.99 2.05
N LEU A 250 2.39 28.72 2.42
CA LEU A 250 2.62 29.24 3.76
C LEU A 250 2.55 30.76 3.74
N VAL A 251 1.95 31.34 4.77
CA VAL A 251 1.99 32.78 5.04
C VAL A 251 2.11 33.00 6.53
N GLU A 252 3.02 33.89 6.94
CA GLU A 252 3.20 34.26 8.33
C GLU A 252 1.99 35.08 8.81
N ILE A 253 1.44 34.74 9.98
CA ILE A 253 0.35 35.50 10.59
C ILE A 253 0.97 36.61 11.43
N ALA A 254 1.11 37.80 10.84
CA ALA A 254 1.52 38.97 11.60
C ALA A 254 0.49 39.28 12.70
N GLN A 255 0.92 39.23 13.96
CA GLN A 255 0.14 39.73 15.09
C GLN A 255 0.07 41.26 14.96
N GLN A 256 -1.13 41.82 14.75
CA GLN A 256 -1.36 43.27 14.80
C GLN A 256 -1.34 43.79 16.24
#